data_AF-A0A1G8WX87-F1
#
_entry.id   AF-A0A1G8WX87-F1
#
_cell.length_a   1.000
_cell.length_b   1.000
_cell.length_c   1.000
_cell.angle_alpha   90.00
_cell.angle_beta   90.00
_cell.angle_gamma   90.00
#
_symmetry.space_group_name_H-M   'P 1'
#
loop_
_entity.id
_entity.type
_entity.pdbx_description
1 polymer ?
#
loop_
_entity_poly.entity_id
_entity_poly.type
_entity_poly.pdbx_seq_one_letter_code
_entity_poly.pdbx_strand_id
1 'polypeptide(L)'
;MNRKLVRYIGTLTLLLATSISLKAQNRAQPLVIAEQGSFAIGGTKTTVPGSFNLDSALKPQGQTFHGDHAYAFYQIPVKARKYPLVFLHGAGQSKKT
;
A
#
# COMPACT_ATOMS: atom_id res chain seq x y z
N MET A 1 -17.47 58.23 12.00
CA MET A 1 -16.30 57.34 11.90
C MET A 1 -15.55 57.62 10.59
N ASN A 2 -14.23 57.79 10.63
CA ASN A 2 -13.43 58.20 9.47
C ASN A 2 -13.46 57.11 8.37
N ARG A 3 -13.90 57.43 7.14
CA ARG A 3 -13.99 56.48 6.02
C ARG A 3 -12.66 55.79 5.69
N LYS A 4 -11.53 56.46 5.96
CA LYS A 4 -10.19 55.86 5.82
C LYS A 4 -9.94 54.77 6.87
N LEU A 5 -10.37 55.01 8.11
CA LEU A 5 -10.24 54.06 9.22
C LEU A 5 -11.04 52.77 8.95
N VAL A 6 -12.25 52.88 8.42
CA VAL A 6 -13.07 51.71 8.04
C VAL A 6 -12.41 50.89 6.93
N ARG A 7 -11.77 51.55 5.96
CA ARG A 7 -11.02 50.87 4.89
C ARG A 7 -9.79 50.14 5.44
N TYR A 8 -9.02 50.76 6.34
CA TYR A 8 -7.85 50.13 6.95
C TYR A 8 -8.23 48.89 7.79
N ILE A 9 -9.31 48.99 8.57
CA ILE A 9 -9.82 47.86 9.36
C ILE A 9 -10.26 46.72 8.43
N GLY A 10 -11.01 47.04 7.36
CA GLY A 10 -11.45 46.04 6.37
C GLY A 10 -10.30 45.36 5.63
N THR A 11 -9.23 46.09 5.29
CA THR A 11 -8.04 45.48 4.69
C THR A 11 -7.28 44.59 5.67
N LEU A 12 -7.20 45.00 6.93
CA LEU A 12 -6.49 44.22 7.97
C LEU A 12 -7.23 42.92 8.30
N THR A 13 -8.57 42.95 8.38
CA THR A 13 -9.37 41.74 8.58
C THR A 13 -9.28 40.77 7.40
N LEU A 14 -9.24 41.28 6.16
CA LEU A 14 -9.05 40.44 4.96
C LEU A 14 -7.66 39.79 4.92
N LEU A 15 -6.61 40.52 5.33
CA LEU A 15 -5.24 39.99 5.47
C LEU A 15 -5.12 38.93 6.58
N LEU A 16 -5.79 39.11 7.71
CA LEU A 16 -5.79 38.12 8.78
C LEU A 16 -6.54 36.84 8.39
N ALA A 17 -7.68 36.96 7.71
CA ALA A 17 -8.51 35.82 7.33
C ALA A 17 -7.82 34.84 6.35
N THR A 18 -6.94 35.33 5.47
CA THR A 18 -6.24 34.48 4.49
C THR A 18 -5.10 33.65 5.12
N SER A 19 -4.55 34.08 6.25
CA SER A 19 -3.44 33.39 6.92
C SER A 19 -3.86 32.14 7.72
N ILE A 20 -5.14 32.03 8.09
CA ILE A 20 -5.65 30.90 8.90
C ILE A 20 -5.83 29.63 8.05
N SER A 21 -6.16 29.78 6.76
CA SER A 21 -6.45 28.64 5.87
C SER A 21 -5.22 27.82 5.45
N LEU A 22 -3.99 28.32 5.63
CA LEU A 22 -2.78 27.55 5.30
C LEU A 22 -2.41 26.51 6.36
N LYS A 23 -2.74 26.74 7.64
CA LYS A 23 -2.41 25.80 8.73
C LYS A 23 -3.37 24.62 8.86
N ALA A 24 -4.53 24.68 8.21
CA ALA A 24 -5.53 23.60 8.24
C ALA A 24 -5.19 22.43 7.30
N GLN A 25 -4.19 22.58 6.43
CA GLN A 25 -3.65 21.46 5.67
C GLN A 25 -2.71 20.65 6.57
N ASN A 26 -3.27 19.75 7.38
CA ASN A 26 -2.53 18.65 8.00
C ASN A 26 -1.96 17.74 6.90
N ARG A 27 -0.85 18.17 6.27
CA ARG A 27 -0.10 17.31 5.37
C ARG A 27 0.59 16.26 6.22
N ALA A 28 0.04 15.04 6.22
CA ALA A 28 0.73 13.90 6.79
C ALA A 28 2.16 13.84 6.19
N GLN A 29 3.15 13.66 7.05
CA GLN A 29 4.53 13.52 6.59
C GLN A 29 4.63 12.31 5.65
N PRO A 30 5.46 12.35 4.59
CA PRO A 30 5.63 11.23 3.69
C PRO A 30 6.07 9.97 4.43
N LEU A 31 5.49 8.81 4.07
CA LEU A 31 5.98 7.52 4.54
C LEU A 31 7.26 7.16 3.77
N VAL A 32 8.41 7.21 4.44
CA VAL A 32 9.71 6.86 3.83
C VAL A 32 9.97 5.36 4.01
N ILE A 33 9.99 4.64 2.89
CA ILE A 33 10.16 3.19 2.82
C ILE A 33 11.57 2.89 2.33
N ALA A 34 12.30 2.05 3.06
CA ALA A 34 13.61 1.57 2.65
C ALA A 34 13.48 0.45 1.60
N GLU A 35 12.53 -0.46 1.81
CA GLU A 35 12.32 -1.62 0.93
C GLU A 35 10.83 -2.00 0.91
N GLN A 36 10.34 -2.46 -0.25
CA GLN A 36 9.01 -3.04 -0.37
C GLN A 36 8.98 -4.08 -1.48
N GLY A 37 8.06 -5.04 -1.34
CA GLY A 37 7.92 -6.09 -2.33
C GLY A 37 6.81 -7.06 -1.99
N SER A 38 6.79 -8.17 -2.70
CA SER A 38 5.86 -9.26 -2.44
C SER A 38 6.43 -10.62 -2.84
N PHE A 39 5.95 -11.67 -2.19
CA PHE A 39 6.36 -13.04 -2.44
C PHE A 39 5.24 -14.04 -2.08
N ALA A 40 5.33 -15.24 -2.63
CA ALA A 40 4.47 -16.38 -2.26
C ALA A 40 5.16 -17.22 -1.17
N ILE A 41 4.38 -17.78 -0.24
CA ILE A 41 4.88 -18.52 0.93
C ILE A 41 4.14 -19.84 1.06
N GLY A 42 4.89 -20.91 1.31
CA GLY A 42 4.33 -22.25 1.50
C GLY A 42 3.72 -22.80 0.22
N GLY A 43 2.60 -23.51 0.37
CA GLY A 43 1.90 -24.18 -0.72
C GLY A 43 2.40 -25.60 -0.99
N THR A 44 1.73 -26.24 -1.94
CA THR A 44 1.95 -27.64 -2.31
C THR A 44 2.18 -27.76 -3.81
N LYS A 45 3.01 -28.73 -4.20
CA LYS A 45 3.22 -29.13 -5.60
C LYS A 45 2.56 -30.49 -5.85
N THR A 46 1.64 -30.53 -6.80
CA THR A 46 1.10 -31.80 -7.34
C THR A 46 1.69 -32.04 -8.73
N THR A 47 2.02 -33.29 -9.03
CA THR A 47 2.56 -33.69 -10.35
C THR A 47 1.64 -34.73 -10.97
N VAL A 48 1.28 -34.54 -12.24
CA VAL A 48 0.50 -35.53 -12.99
C VAL A 48 1.43 -36.69 -13.37
N PRO A 49 1.02 -37.96 -13.14
CA PRO A 49 1.82 -39.12 -13.51
C PRO A 49 2.24 -39.12 -14.99
N GLY A 50 3.44 -39.66 -15.26
CA GLY A 50 4.04 -39.71 -16.59
C GLY A 50 5.21 -38.73 -16.75
N SER A 51 5.66 -38.55 -18.00
CA SER A 51 6.80 -37.69 -18.35
C SER A 51 6.35 -36.53 -19.22
N PHE A 52 6.91 -35.35 -18.97
CA PHE A 52 6.65 -34.17 -19.78
C PHE A 52 7.23 -34.35 -21.19
N ASN A 53 6.46 -33.98 -22.21
CA ASN A 53 6.89 -33.97 -23.60
C ASN A 53 6.64 -32.58 -24.21
N LEU A 54 7.72 -31.90 -24.61
CA LEU A 54 7.66 -30.54 -25.16
C LEU A 54 6.88 -30.48 -26.48
N ASP A 55 6.99 -31.50 -27.33
CA ASP A 55 6.26 -31.59 -28.62
C ASP A 55 4.75 -31.77 -28.42
N SER A 56 4.32 -32.06 -27.20
CA SER A 56 2.93 -32.22 -26.81
C SER A 56 2.65 -31.49 -25.49
N ALA A 57 3.16 -30.26 -25.34
CA ALA A 57 3.13 -29.51 -24.08
C ALA A 57 1.73 -29.27 -23.49
N LEU A 58 0.66 -29.36 -24.30
CA LEU A 58 -0.72 -29.25 -23.81
C LEU A 58 -1.23 -30.54 -23.13
N LYS A 59 -0.53 -31.66 -23.27
CA LYS A 59 -0.88 -32.91 -22.59
C LYS A 59 -0.40 -32.87 -21.13
N PRO A 60 -1.21 -33.36 -20.17
CA PRO A 60 -0.96 -33.12 -18.76
C PRO A 60 0.17 -33.95 -18.15
N GLN A 61 0.64 -35.01 -18.82
CA GLN A 61 1.64 -35.93 -18.25
C GLN A 61 2.93 -35.20 -17.86
N GLY A 62 3.41 -35.45 -16.63
CA GLY A 62 4.61 -34.82 -16.08
C GLY A 62 4.47 -33.33 -15.78
N GLN A 63 3.33 -32.69 -16.05
CA GLN A 63 3.09 -31.30 -15.66
C GLN A 63 2.92 -31.18 -14.14
N THR A 64 3.23 -29.98 -13.62
CA THR A 64 3.20 -29.69 -12.19
C THR A 64 2.28 -28.51 -11.90
N PHE A 65 1.43 -28.64 -10.89
CA PHE A 65 0.60 -27.56 -10.38
C PHE A 65 1.11 -27.12 -9.00
N HIS A 66 1.29 -25.81 -8.81
CA HIS A 66 1.75 -25.20 -7.56
C HIS A 66 0.61 -24.37 -6.97
N GLY A 67 0.00 -24.85 -5.89
CA GLY A 67 -1.19 -24.28 -5.25
C GLY A 67 -0.99 -24.02 -3.75
N ASP A 68 -2.06 -23.58 -3.09
CA ASP A 68 -2.15 -23.40 -1.62
C ASP A 68 -1.12 -22.45 -0.99
N HIS A 69 -0.46 -21.61 -1.78
CA HIS A 69 0.48 -20.61 -1.29
C HIS A 69 -0.27 -19.39 -0.73
N ALA A 70 0.26 -18.82 0.35
CA ALA A 70 -0.12 -17.50 0.80
C ALA A 70 0.62 -16.43 -0.01
N TYR A 71 -0.04 -15.32 -0.33
CA TYR A 71 0.61 -14.14 -0.90
C TYR A 71 0.91 -13.11 0.21
N ALA A 72 2.16 -12.67 0.30
CA ALA A 72 2.58 -11.61 1.20
C ALA A 72 3.05 -10.38 0.42
N PHE A 73 2.64 -9.20 0.88
CA PHE A 73 3.20 -7.91 0.50
C PHE A 73 3.78 -7.26 1.75
N TYR A 74 4.95 -6.65 1.64
CA TYR A 74 5.64 -6.05 2.78
C TYR A 74 6.22 -4.67 2.44
N GLN A 75 6.39 -3.85 3.48
CA GLN A 75 7.08 -2.57 3.44
C GLN A 75 7.95 -2.46 4.70
N ILE A 76 9.23 -2.11 4.53
CA ILE A 76 10.20 -1.90 5.60
C ILE A 76 10.52 -0.40 5.68
N PRO A 77 10.22 0.29 6.79
CA PRO A 77 10.54 1.70 6.95
C PRO A 77 12.04 1.90 7.23
N VAL A 78 12.57 3.10 6.92
CA VAL A 78 13.99 3.45 7.17
C VAL A 78 14.45 3.32 8.63
N LYS A 79 13.52 3.39 9.58
CA LYS A 79 13.77 3.18 11.02
C LYS A 79 12.94 1.99 11.54
N ALA A 80 13.15 0.82 10.93
CA ALA A 80 12.44 -0.40 11.31
C ALA A 80 12.73 -0.80 12.76
N ARG A 81 11.70 -1.28 13.45
CA ARG A 81 11.84 -1.93 14.76
C ARG A 81 12.32 -3.37 14.56
N LYS A 82 12.80 -3.99 15.63
CA LYS A 82 13.34 -5.35 15.61
C LYS A 82 12.35 -6.41 15.10
N TYR A 83 11.06 -6.27 15.41
CA TYR A 83 10.04 -7.27 15.08
C TYR A 83 9.03 -6.74 14.06
N PRO A 84 8.71 -7.52 13.01
CA PRO A 84 7.71 -7.13 12.02
C PRO A 84 6.28 -7.32 12.56
N LEU A 85 5.32 -6.63 11.94
CA LEU A 85 3.90 -6.86 12.15
C LEU A 85 3.34 -7.66 10.98
N VAL A 86 2.64 -8.75 11.28
CA VAL A 86 1.99 -9.62 10.28
C VAL A 86 0.48 -9.45 10.40
N PHE A 87 -0.16 -9.03 9.31
CA PHE A 87 -1.60 -8.82 9.25
C PHE A 87 -2.25 -9.95 8.46
N LEU A 88 -3.12 -10.71 9.12
CA LEU A 88 -3.92 -11.79 8.53
C LEU A 88 -5.38 -11.35 8.48
N HIS A 89 -6.01 -11.44 7.30
CA HIS A 89 -7.41 -11.05 7.12
C HIS A 89 -8.37 -12.16 7.57
N GLY A 90 -9.64 -11.80 7.76
CA GLY A 90 -10.72 -12.73 8.09
C GLY A 90 -11.36 -13.40 6.87
N ALA A 91 -12.44 -14.15 7.12
CA ALA A 91 -13.21 -14.84 6.08
C ALA A 91 -13.87 -13.86 5.09
N GLY A 92 -13.81 -14.18 3.79
CA GLY A 92 -14.42 -13.36 2.73
C GLY A 92 -13.78 -11.97 2.56
N GLN A 93 -12.57 -11.76 3.09
CA GLN A 93 -11.79 -10.53 2.95
C GLN A 93 -10.44 -10.86 2.32
N SER A 94 -9.72 -9.84 1.87
CA SER A 94 -8.38 -9.99 1.32
C SER A 94 -7.57 -8.70 1.46
N LYS A 95 -6.23 -8.83 1.40
CA LYS A 95 -5.33 -7.67 1.29
C LYS A 95 -5.51 -6.92 -0.03
N LYS A 96 -5.84 -7.65 -1.10
CA LYS A 96 -6.20 -7.08 -2.40
C LYS A 96 -7.71 -6.83 -2.41
N THR A 97 -8.13 -5.68 -2.93
CA THR A 97 -9.53 -5.39 -3.22
C THR A 97 -10.03 -6.23 -4.39
#